data_AF-A0A349Y068-F1
#
_entry.id   AF-A0A349Y068-F1
#
_cell.length_a   1.000
_cell.length_b   1.000
_cell.length_c   1.000
_cell.angle_alpha   90.00
_cell.angle_beta   90.00
_cell.angle_gamma   90.00
#
_symmetry.space_group_name_H-M   'P 1'
#
loop_
_entity.id
_entity.type
_entity.pdbx_description
1 polymer ?
#
loop_
_entity_poly.entity_id
_entity_poly.type
_entity_poly.pdbx_seq_one_letter_code
_entity_poly.pdbx_strand_id
1 'polypeptide(L)' 'MKAVDKFEYRRGYKFSTYATWWIRQAITRSIADQARTIRIPVHM' A
#
# COMPACT_ATOMS: atom_id res chain seq x y z
N MET A 1 -3.39 1.00 -10.02
CA MET A 1 -3.25 -0.29 -9.31
C MET A 1 -1.77 -0.46 -8.93
N LYS A 2 -1.30 0.22 -7.86
CA LYS A 2 0.13 0.59 -7.69
C LYS A 2 1.14 -0.57 -7.76
N ALA A 3 0.80 -1.72 -7.19
CA ALA A 3 1.68 -2.89 -7.23
C ALA A 3 1.87 -3.42 -8.65
N VAL A 4 0.81 -3.44 -9.45
CA VAL A 4 0.83 -3.91 -10.85
C VAL A 4 1.57 -2.91 -11.73
N ASP A 5 1.26 -1.62 -11.58
CA ASP A 5 1.81 -0.55 -12.40
C ASP A 5 3.33 -0.39 -12.26
N LYS A 6 3.89 -0.80 -11.10
CA LYS A 6 5.32 -0.67 -10.78
C LYS A 6 6.07 -1.99 -10.73
N PHE A 7 5.42 -3.11 -11.05
CA PHE A 7 6.08 -4.40 -11.02
C PHE A 7 6.97 -4.58 -12.25
N GLU A 8 8.23 -4.94 -12.00
CA GLU A 8 9.22 -5.15 -13.04
C GLU A 8 9.55 -6.64 -13.15
N TYR A 9 8.90 -7.32 -14.11
CA TYR A 9 8.99 -8.77 -14.27
C TYR A 9 10.42 -9.27 -14.57
N ARG A 10 11.27 -8.42 -15.16
CA ARG A 10 12.67 -8.74 -15.50
C ARG A 10 13.60 -8.85 -14.29
N ARG A 11 13.17 -8.41 -13.10
CA ARG A 11 13.98 -8.46 -11.87
C ARG A 11 14.02 -9.85 -11.21
N GLY A 12 13.31 -10.84 -11.74
CA GLY A 12 13.37 -12.24 -11.27
C GLY A 12 12.66 -12.53 -9.94
N TYR A 13 12.00 -11.53 -9.34
CA TYR A 13 11.22 -11.72 -8.11
C TYR A 13 9.76 -12.06 -8.42
N LYS A 14 9.14 -12.87 -7.56
CA LYS A 14 7.70 -13.17 -7.64
C LYS A 14 6.88 -11.91 -7.37
N PHE A 15 5.82 -11.70 -8.15
CA PHE A 15 4.91 -10.56 -8.00
C PHE A 15 4.33 -10.45 -6.59
N SER A 16 3.99 -11.57 -5.96
CA SER A 16 3.46 -11.62 -4.60
C SER A 16 4.37 -10.96 -3.57
N THR A 17 5.69 -11.11 -3.72
CA THR A 17 6.69 -10.47 -2.86
C THR A 17 6.63 -8.94 -2.96
N TYR A 18 6.48 -8.41 -4.18
CA TYR A 18 6.38 -6.97 -4.40
C TYR A 18 5.03 -6.40 -3.98
N ALA A 19 3.95 -7.10 -4.34
CA ALA A 19 2.58 -6.67 -4.07
C ALA A 19 2.27 -6.59 -2.57
N THR A 20 2.84 -7.49 -1.76
CA THR A 20 2.62 -7.53 -0.31
C THR A 20 2.93 -6.19 0.37
N TRP A 21 4.00 -5.51 -0.04
CA TRP A 21 4.37 -4.20 0.50
C TRP A 21 3.31 -3.12 0.22
N TRP A 22 2.83 -3.06 -1.01
CA TRP A 22 1.81 -2.09 -1.42
C TRP A 22 0.44 -2.37 -0.81
N ILE A 23 0.09 -3.65 -0.65
CA ILE A 23 -1.15 -4.06 0.02
C ILE A 23 -1.13 -3.62 1.48
N ARG A 24 -0.03 -3.90 2.20
CA ARG A 24 0.11 -3.50 3.61
C ARG A 24 0.05 -1.99 3.77
N GLN A 25 0.75 -1.25 2.91
CA GLN A 25 0.74 0.21 2.92
C GLN A 25 -0.67 0.78 2.66
N ALA A 26 -1.41 0.21 1.69
CA ALA A 26 -2.75 0.64 1.38
C ALA A 26 -3.71 0.44 2.56
N ILE A 27 -3.64 -0.73 3.23
CA ILE A 27 -4.48 -1.03 4.40
C ILE A 27 -4.21 -0.05 5.54
N THR A 28 -2.94 0.12 5.94
CA THR A 28 -2.59 1.02 7.04
C THR A 28 -3.01 2.46 6.75
N ARG A 29 -2.85 2.92 5.50
CA ARG A 29 -3.28 4.25 5.09
C ARG A 29 -4.80 4.41 5.14
N SER A 30 -5.55 3.44 4.63
CA SER A 30 -7.02 3.48 4.67
C SER A 30 -7.54 3.52 6.10
N ILE A 31 -6.95 2.75 7.02
CA ILE A 31 -7.31 2.78 8.44
C ILE A 31 -7.04 4.18 9.00
N ALA A 32 -5.85 4.74 8.79
CA ALA A 32 -5.53 6.06 9.34
C ALA A 32 -6.40 7.19 8.75
N ASP A 33 -6.78 7.08 7.48
CA ASP A 33 -7.59 8.08 6.78
C ASP A 33 -9.09 8.00 7.12
N GLN A 34 -9.62 6.81 7.47
CA GLN A 34 -11.06 6.55 7.61
C GLN A 34 -11.51 6.10 9.00
N ALA A 35 -10.60 5.78 9.93
CA ALA A 35 -10.97 5.27 11.26
C ALA A 35 -11.68 6.28 12.16
N ARG A 36 -11.63 7.58 11.84
CA ARG A 36 -12.24 8.64 12.64
C ARG A 36 -13.24 9.42 11.81
N THR A 37 -14.39 9.75 12.43
CA THR A 37 -15.41 10.62 11.85
C THR A 37 -14.85 12.01 11.49
N ILE A 38 -13.92 12.51 12.30
CA ILE A 38 -13.15 13.72 12.00
C ILE A 38 -11.74 13.30 11.63
N ARG A 39 -11.33 13.63 10.39
CA ARG A 39 -10.02 13.29 9.84
C ARG A 39 -8.90 13.99 10.61
N ILE A 40 -7.90 13.22 11.04
CA ILE A 40 -6.67 13.72 11.67
C ILE A 40 -5.46 13.28 10.81
N PRO A 41 -4.46 14.14 10.58
CA PRO A 41 -3.25 13.77 9.83
C PRO A 41 -2.48 12.58 10.44
N VAL A 42 -1.84 11.78 9.58
CA VAL A 42 -1.09 10.55 9.96
C VAL A 42 0.15 10.82 10.82
N HIS A 43 0.75 12.00 10.71
CA HIS A 43 1.99 12.38 11.41
C HIS A 43 1.76 13.16 12.71
N MET A 44 0.49 13.35 13.12
CA MET A 44 0.16 13.99 14.40
C MET A 44 0.59 13.12 15.57
#